data_AF-A0A4U5N445-F1
#
_entry.id   AF-A0A4U5N445-F1
#
_cell.length_a   1.000
_cell.length_b   1.000
_cell.length_c   1.000
_cell.angle_alpha   90.00
_cell.angle_beta   90.00
_cell.angle_gamma   90.00
#
_symmetry.space_group_name_H-M   'P 1'
#
loop_
_entity.id
_entity.type
_entity.pdbx_description
1 polymer ?
#
loop_
_entity_poly.entity_id
_entity_poly.type
_entity_poly.pdbx_seq_one_letter_code
_entity_poly.pdbx_strand_id
1 'polypeptide(L)'
;MLLKEYRILLPLTVEEYRIAQLYMIQKKSRIDSSGAGSGVQIIDNYPYSDDGPGGSSGQYTFKIYHIGNKIPGWIRSILPTTAFAAHEEAWNAYPYTKTKYSCPLMEKFFIDVETKYYDDAGTQENVFGLSQEELKHRAVAHILFFQM
;
A
#
# COMPACT_ATOMS: atom_id res chain seq x y z
N MET A 1 10.61 6.65 13.32
CA MET A 1 9.85 6.04 12.20
C MET A 1 10.82 5.19 11.40
N LEU A 2 10.47 3.94 11.08
CA LEU A 2 11.32 3.09 10.23
C LEU A 2 11.01 3.40 8.77
N LEU A 3 12.02 3.84 8.01
CA LEU A 3 11.87 4.19 6.60
C LEU A 3 12.66 3.22 5.73
N LYS A 4 11.96 2.54 4.81
CA LYS A 4 12.56 1.62 3.84
C LYS A 4 12.04 1.93 2.45
N GLU A 5 12.94 2.00 1.48
CA GLU A 5 12.65 2.17 0.06
C GLU A 5 12.96 0.86 -0.66
N TYR A 6 11.96 0.28 -1.31
CA TYR A 6 12.13 -0.92 -2.13
C TYR A 6 12.12 -0.54 -3.60
N ARG A 7 13.23 -0.77 -4.30
CA ARG A 7 13.37 -0.56 -5.73
C ARG A 7 13.14 -1.88 -6.44
N ILE A 8 11.95 -2.04 -7.03
CA ILE A 8 11.51 -3.27 -7.68
C ILE A 8 11.69 -3.11 -9.19
N LEU A 9 12.68 -3.79 -9.76
CA LEU A 9 12.94 -3.73 -11.19
C LEU A 9 12.12 -4.80 -11.91
N LEU A 10 11.34 -4.37 -12.90
CA LEU A 10 10.45 -5.22 -13.68
C LEU A 10 10.78 -5.11 -15.17
N PRO A 11 10.69 -6.22 -15.94
CA PRO A 11 10.84 -6.21 -17.39
C PRO A 11 9.55 -5.74 -18.07
N LEU A 12 8.98 -4.63 -17.61
CA LEU A 12 7.74 -4.03 -18.10
C LEU A 12 7.94 -2.52 -18.17
N THR A 13 7.39 -1.88 -19.21
CA THR A 13 7.20 -0.44 -19.22
C THR A 13 6.20 -0.01 -18.15
N VAL A 14 6.25 1.26 -17.75
CA VAL A 14 5.28 1.87 -16.84
C VAL A 14 3.85 1.71 -17.38
N GLU A 15 3.63 1.79 -18.69
CA GLU A 15 2.29 1.61 -19.26
C GLU A 15 1.81 0.16 -19.20
N GLU A 16 2.67 -0.82 -19.49
CA GLU A 16 2.33 -2.24 -19.34
C GLU A 16 2.05 -2.59 -17.87
N TYR A 17 2.85 -2.05 -16.95
CA TYR A 17 2.64 -2.23 -15.52
C TYR A 17 1.30 -1.65 -15.06
N ARG A 18 0.88 -0.49 -15.60
CA ARG A 18 -0.43 0.11 -15.31
C ARG A 18 -1.58 -0.85 -15.65
N ILE A 19 -1.53 -1.46 -16.83
CA ILE A 19 -2.53 -2.45 -17.28
C ILE A 19 -2.52 -3.68 -16.36
N ALA A 20 -1.33 -4.21 -16.05
CA ALA A 20 -1.17 -5.35 -15.16
C ALA A 20 -1.69 -5.05 -13.74
N GLN A 21 -1.41 -3.86 -13.21
CA GLN A 21 -1.88 -3.40 -11.90
C GLN A 21 -3.41 -3.35 -11.86
N LEU A 22 -4.06 -2.77 -12.87
CA LEU A 22 -5.53 -2.71 -12.94
C LEU A 22 -6.16 -4.10 -12.99
N TYR A 23 -5.56 -5.04 -13.73
CA TYR A 23 -5.97 -6.43 -13.73
C TYR A 23 -5.83 -7.06 -12.34
N MET A 24 -4.68 -6.86 -11.69
CA MET A 24 -4.41 -7.42 -10.36
C MET A 24 -5.33 -6.86 -9.29
N ILE A 25 -5.67 -5.57 -9.35
CA ILE A 25 -6.66 -4.94 -8.47
C ILE A 25 -8.03 -5.60 -8.64
N GLN A 26 -8.50 -5.77 -9.88
CA GLN A 26 -9.79 -6.42 -10.14
C GLN A 26 -9.81 -7.89 -9.69
N LYS A 27 -8.73 -8.62 -9.97
CA LYS A 27 -8.58 -10.02 -9.53
C LYS A 27 -8.57 -10.12 -8.00
N LYS A 28 -7.83 -9.25 -7.32
CA LYS A 28 -7.77 -9.20 -5.86
C LYS A 28 -9.12 -8.83 -5.25
N SER A 29 -9.79 -7.83 -5.81
CA SER A 29 -11.15 -7.44 -5.42
C SER A 29 -12.12 -8.61 -5.52
N ARG A 30 -12.07 -9.39 -6.61
CA ARG A 30 -12.90 -10.60 -6.76
C ARG A 30 -12.62 -11.63 -5.67
N ILE A 31 -11.35 -11.91 -5.36
CA ILE A 31 -10.95 -12.82 -4.28
C ILE A 31 -11.45 -12.32 -2.92
N ASP A 32 -11.32 -11.02 -2.66
CA ASP A 32 -11.76 -10.41 -1.40
C ASP A 32 -13.28 -10.39 -1.24
N SER A 33 -14.03 -10.36 -2.35
CA SER A 33 -15.50 -10.29 -2.37
C SER A 33 -16.19 -11.65 -2.37
N SER A 34 -15.51 -12.74 -2.77
CA SER A 34 -16.13 -14.04 -3.04
C SER A 34 -15.93 -15.11 -1.95
N GLY A 35 -15.38 -14.75 -0.78
CA GLY A 35 -15.21 -15.68 0.33
C GLY A 35 -16.19 -15.41 1.47
N ALA A 36 -17.04 -16.39 1.81
CA ALA A 36 -17.68 -16.42 3.13
C ALA A 36 -16.56 -16.48 4.21
N GLY A 37 -16.27 -15.35 4.85
CA GLY A 37 -15.13 -15.20 5.78
C GLY A 37 -13.85 -14.61 5.17
N SER A 38 -13.91 -13.89 4.04
CA SER A 38 -12.72 -13.21 3.46
C SER A 38 -12.03 -12.25 4.44
N GLY A 39 -12.82 -11.72 5.38
CA GLY A 39 -12.36 -10.76 6.37
C GLY A 39 -12.00 -9.41 5.75
N VAL A 40 -12.54 -9.04 4.59
CA VAL A 40 -12.35 -7.71 4.00
C VAL A 40 -13.70 -7.06 3.74
N GLN A 41 -13.88 -5.84 4.23
CA GLN A 41 -15.05 -5.01 3.94
C GLN A 41 -14.60 -3.81 3.12
N ILE A 42 -15.22 -3.60 1.96
CA ILE A 42 -15.02 -2.40 1.15
C ILE A 42 -16.05 -1.38 1.65
N ILE A 43 -15.58 -0.26 2.19
CA ILE A 43 -16.42 0.78 2.78
C ILE A 43 -16.67 1.89 1.78
N ASP A 44 -15.59 2.48 1.25
CA ASP A 44 -15.65 3.54 0.25
C ASP A 44 -14.86 3.19 -0.99
N ASN A 45 -15.37 3.61 -2.15
CA ASN A 45 -14.69 3.48 -3.44
C ASN A 45 -15.23 4.55 -4.40
N TYR A 46 -14.51 5.65 -4.57
CA TYR A 46 -14.95 6.76 -5.41
C TYR A 46 -13.78 7.47 -6.11
N PRO A 47 -14.01 8.03 -7.31
CA PRO A 47 -13.02 8.88 -7.97
C PRO A 47 -12.91 10.23 -7.25
N TYR A 48 -11.71 10.80 -7.19
CA TYR A 48 -11.44 12.14 -6.63
C TYR A 48 -10.67 13.00 -7.64
N SER A 49 -10.74 14.32 -7.48
CA SER A 49 -10.26 15.30 -8.47
C SER A 49 -9.51 16.44 -7.80
N ASP A 50 -8.26 16.68 -8.22
CA ASP A 50 -7.42 17.85 -7.87
C ASP A 50 -7.18 18.11 -6.36
N ASP A 51 -7.63 17.21 -5.48
CA ASP A 51 -7.58 17.33 -4.01
C ASP A 51 -6.89 16.15 -3.31
N GLY A 52 -6.39 15.17 -4.05
CA GLY A 52 -5.74 14.00 -3.48
C GLY A 52 -4.21 14.12 -3.34
N PRO A 53 -3.57 13.06 -2.81
CA PRO A 53 -2.12 13.02 -2.61
C PRO A 53 -1.34 13.39 -3.87
N GLY A 54 -0.43 14.36 -3.74
CA GLY A 54 0.36 14.87 -4.86
C GLY A 54 -0.38 15.83 -5.81
N GLY A 55 -1.58 16.31 -5.46
CA GLY A 55 -2.34 17.27 -6.28
C GLY A 55 -2.85 16.69 -7.59
N SER A 56 -3.13 15.38 -7.60
CA SER A 56 -3.54 14.63 -8.78
C SER A 56 -4.95 14.08 -8.60
N SER A 57 -5.61 13.72 -9.70
CA SER A 57 -6.90 13.03 -9.71
C SER A 57 -6.69 11.52 -9.71
N GLY A 58 -7.58 10.76 -9.08
CA GLY A 58 -7.39 9.31 -8.94
C GLY A 58 -8.60 8.57 -8.38
N GLN A 59 -8.36 7.35 -7.90
CA GLN A 59 -9.35 6.51 -7.23
C GLN A 59 -9.02 6.39 -5.75
N TYR A 60 -9.96 6.75 -4.88
CA TYR A 60 -9.86 6.51 -3.45
C TYR A 60 -10.60 5.21 -3.09
N THR A 61 -9.99 4.42 -2.20
CA THR A 61 -10.67 3.28 -1.59
C THR A 61 -10.39 3.23 -0.09
N PHE A 62 -11.42 2.90 0.68
CA PHE A 62 -11.31 2.57 2.10
C PHE A 62 -11.78 1.16 2.36
N LYS A 63 -10.93 0.35 3.00
CA LYS A 63 -11.24 -1.05 3.34
C LYS A 63 -10.92 -1.36 4.80
N ILE A 64 -11.71 -2.26 5.38
CA ILE A 64 -11.49 -2.79 6.72
C ILE A 64 -11.16 -4.28 6.61
N TYR A 65 -9.96 -4.65 7.06
CA TYR A 65 -9.49 -6.02 7.15
C TYR A 65 -9.69 -6.60 8.56
N HIS A 66 -10.53 -7.61 8.68
CA HIS A 66 -10.75 -8.44 9.86
C HIS A 66 -9.67 -9.53 9.94
N ILE A 67 -8.57 -9.23 10.64
CA ILE A 67 -7.34 -10.04 10.70
C ILE A 67 -7.24 -10.97 11.92
N GLY A 68 -8.33 -11.19 12.66
CA GLY A 68 -8.31 -11.92 13.94
C GLY A 68 -7.68 -13.30 13.89
N ASN A 69 -7.87 -14.03 12.79
CA ASN A 69 -7.28 -15.38 12.60
C ASN A 69 -5.89 -15.36 11.94
N LYS A 70 -5.43 -14.22 11.43
CA LYS A 70 -4.15 -14.06 10.70
C LYS A 70 -3.02 -13.47 11.55
N ILE A 71 -3.32 -12.97 12.75
CA ILE A 71 -2.36 -12.38 13.68
C ILE A 71 -1.66 -13.48 14.51
N PRO A 72 -0.35 -13.37 14.84
CA PRO A 72 0.34 -14.26 15.78
C PRO A 72 -0.36 -14.39 17.13
N GLY A 73 -0.38 -15.60 17.70
CA GLY A 73 -1.15 -15.90 18.92
C GLY A 73 -0.81 -15.02 20.13
N TRP A 74 0.45 -14.61 20.29
CA TRP A 74 0.89 -13.73 21.39
C TRP A 74 0.33 -12.31 21.30
N ILE A 75 -0.01 -11.82 20.10
CA ILE A 75 -0.70 -10.53 19.94
C ILE A 75 -2.19 -10.68 20.28
N ARG A 76 -2.79 -11.84 19.93
CA ARG A 76 -4.21 -12.11 20.23
C ARG A 76 -4.51 -12.19 21.73
N SER A 77 -3.54 -12.62 22.53
CA SER A 77 -3.69 -12.69 24.00
C SER A 77 -3.62 -11.34 24.70
N ILE A 78 -3.18 -10.29 24.01
CA ILE A 78 -2.98 -8.94 24.58
C ILE A 78 -4.09 -7.98 24.13
N LEU A 79 -4.64 -8.17 22.92
CA LEU A 79 -5.64 -7.27 22.34
C LEU A 79 -7.07 -7.81 22.50
N PRO A 80 -8.06 -6.94 22.77
CA PRO A 80 -9.48 -7.35 22.82
C PRO A 80 -9.94 -7.89 21.46
N THR A 81 -10.96 -8.76 21.42
CA THR A 81 -11.43 -9.39 20.16
C THR A 81 -11.98 -8.40 19.14
N THR A 82 -12.42 -7.21 19.58
CA THR A 82 -12.82 -6.08 18.73
C THR A 82 -11.62 -5.39 18.05
N ALA A 83 -10.39 -5.79 18.38
CA ALA A 83 -9.15 -5.14 17.94
C ALA A 83 -8.61 -5.53 16.59
N PHE A 84 -9.13 -6.60 16.01
CA PHE A 84 -8.51 -7.21 14.85
C PHE A 84 -9.02 -6.62 13.54
N ALA A 85 -9.24 -5.31 13.51
CA ALA A 85 -9.55 -4.54 12.31
C ALA A 85 -8.34 -3.70 11.92
N ALA A 86 -7.85 -3.88 10.70
CA ALA A 86 -6.88 -2.99 10.07
C ALA A 86 -7.59 -2.17 9.00
N HIS A 87 -7.41 -0.86 9.05
CA HIS A 87 -7.96 0.09 8.11
C HIS A 87 -6.93 0.32 7.00
N GLU A 88 -7.34 0.17 5.73
CA GLU A 88 -6.57 0.51 4.54
C GLU A 88 -7.25 1.67 3.83
N GLU A 89 -6.59 2.81 3.80
CA GLU A 89 -6.94 3.94 2.93
C GLU A 89 -5.95 3.97 1.78
N ALA A 90 -6.43 3.93 0.54
CA ALA A 90 -5.58 3.95 -0.64
C ALA A 90 -6.02 5.02 -1.64
N TRP A 91 -5.06 5.77 -2.14
CA TRP A 91 -5.19 6.78 -3.18
C TRP A 91 -4.38 6.32 -4.39
N ASN A 92 -5.06 5.93 -5.46
CA ASN A 92 -4.43 5.49 -6.69
C ASN A 92 -4.55 6.58 -7.76
N ALA A 93 -3.45 7.31 -7.98
CA ALA A 93 -3.30 8.32 -9.02
C ALA A 93 -2.07 7.99 -9.87
N TYR A 94 -2.09 6.81 -10.51
CA TYR A 94 -0.99 6.31 -11.33
C TYR A 94 -0.40 7.42 -12.23
N PRO A 95 0.93 7.64 -12.23
CA PRO A 95 2.01 6.76 -11.73
C PRO A 95 2.43 7.01 -10.27
N TYR A 96 1.55 7.56 -9.44
CA TYR A 96 1.76 7.65 -8.00
C TYR A 96 0.62 6.96 -7.23
N THR A 97 0.98 6.17 -6.23
CA THR A 97 0.01 5.59 -5.31
C THR A 97 0.45 5.81 -3.89
N LYS A 98 -0.53 6.04 -3.02
CA LYS A 98 -0.34 6.13 -1.58
C LYS A 98 -1.31 5.18 -0.90
N THR A 99 -0.83 4.44 0.10
CA THR A 99 -1.67 3.54 0.89
C THR A 99 -1.26 3.62 2.34
N LYS A 100 -2.23 3.90 3.20
CA LYS A 100 -2.06 4.01 4.64
C LYS A 100 -2.81 2.87 5.32
N TYR A 101 -2.06 2.09 6.07
CA TYR A 101 -2.60 1.09 6.98
C TYR A 101 -2.60 1.62 8.41
N SER A 102 -3.73 1.55 9.10
CA SER A 102 -3.84 1.94 10.51
C SER A 102 -4.65 0.92 11.30
N CYS A 103 -4.50 0.93 12.63
CA CYS A 103 -5.31 0.14 13.54
C CYS A 103 -6.01 1.09 14.53
N PRO A 104 -7.35 1.08 14.63
CA PRO A 104 -8.09 1.98 15.52
C PRO A 104 -7.67 1.96 16.99
N LEU A 105 -7.12 0.85 17.48
CA LEU A 105 -6.66 0.72 18.87
C LEU A 105 -5.22 1.12 19.10
N MET A 106 -4.45 1.29 18.03
CA MET A 106 -3.05 1.68 18.09
C MET A 106 -2.84 2.83 17.12
N GLU A 107 -3.34 4.01 17.47
CA GLU A 107 -3.21 5.23 16.65
C GLU A 107 -1.75 5.57 16.30
N LYS A 108 -0.80 5.18 17.18
CA LYS A 108 0.65 5.35 16.97
C LYS A 108 1.26 4.30 16.03
N PHE A 109 0.52 3.26 15.66
CA PHE A 109 0.97 2.20 14.76
C PHE A 109 0.27 2.34 13.40
N PHE A 110 1.03 2.80 12.42
CA PHE A 110 0.59 2.87 11.04
C PHE A 110 1.72 2.45 10.10
N ILE A 111 1.34 2.04 8.90
CA ILE A 111 2.26 1.80 7.79
C ILE A 111 1.81 2.73 6.67
N ASP A 112 2.69 3.61 6.22
CA ASP A 112 2.48 4.45 5.04
C ASP A 112 3.35 3.90 3.91
N VAL A 113 2.71 3.59 2.77
CA VAL A 113 3.36 3.06 1.57
C VAL A 113 3.11 4.02 0.44
N GLU A 114 4.17 4.66 -0.02
CA GLU A 114 4.16 5.49 -1.22
C GLU A 114 4.91 4.79 -2.34
N THR A 115 4.32 4.74 -3.53
CA THR A 115 4.93 4.13 -4.71
C THR A 115 4.91 5.11 -5.87
N LYS A 116 6.05 5.25 -6.53
CA LYS A 116 6.19 5.98 -7.80
C LYS A 116 6.69 5.02 -8.88
N TYR A 117 6.12 5.12 -10.07
CA TYR A 117 6.50 4.29 -11.21
C TYR A 117 7.31 5.12 -12.20
N TYR A 118 8.48 4.60 -12.60
CA TYR A 118 9.40 5.25 -13.52
C TYR A 118 9.88 4.25 -14.59
N ASP A 119 10.02 4.73 -15.83
CA ASP A 119 10.63 3.97 -16.93
C ASP A 119 12.16 4.07 -16.84
N ASP A 120 12.74 3.52 -15.76
CA ASP A 120 14.18 3.52 -15.54
C ASP A 120 14.69 2.23 -14.86
N ALA A 121 16.00 2.19 -14.59
CA ALA A 121 16.65 1.08 -13.92
C ALA A 121 16.70 1.24 -12.38
N GLY A 122 15.82 2.06 -11.78
CA GLY A 122 15.78 2.33 -10.34
C GLY A 122 17.02 3.04 -9.82
N THR A 123 17.63 3.92 -10.64
CA THR A 123 18.86 4.65 -10.30
C THR A 123 18.60 6.07 -9.83
N GLN A 124 17.37 6.57 -9.93
CA GLN A 124 17.02 7.89 -9.44
C GLN A 124 17.16 7.98 -7.92
N GLU A 125 17.75 9.09 -7.45
CA GLU A 125 17.88 9.38 -6.03
C GLU A 125 16.76 10.29 -5.53
N ASN A 126 16.35 10.03 -4.30
CA ASN A 126 15.36 10.80 -3.55
C ASN A 126 14.05 11.13 -4.31
N VAL A 127 13.49 10.16 -5.04
CA VAL A 127 12.26 10.35 -5.84
C VAL A 127 11.05 10.79 -5.01
N PHE A 128 11.06 10.57 -3.70
CA PHE A 128 10.00 10.96 -2.76
C PHE A 128 10.20 12.36 -2.15
N GLY A 129 11.30 13.06 -2.47
CA GLY A 129 11.53 14.40 -1.94
C GLY A 129 11.77 14.44 -0.43
N LEU A 130 12.37 13.37 0.12
CA LEU A 130 12.70 13.25 1.54
C LEU A 130 13.70 14.31 1.96
N SER A 131 13.58 14.74 3.22
CA SER A 131 14.54 15.62 3.87
C SER A 131 15.89 14.93 4.08
N GLN A 132 16.93 15.72 4.36
CA GLN A 132 18.28 15.19 4.65
C GLN A 132 18.31 14.31 5.90
N GLU A 133 17.43 14.54 6.86
CA GLU A 133 17.33 13.72 8.06
C GLU A 133 16.70 12.36 7.75
N GLU A 134 15.61 12.35 6.98
CA GLU A 134 14.95 11.11 6.53
C GLU A 134 15.87 10.26 5.66
N LEU A 135 16.62 10.88 4.74
CA LEU A 135 17.58 10.18 3.89
C LEU A 135 18.67 9.44 4.69
N LYS A 136 19.11 9.98 5.83
CA LYS A 136 20.09 9.32 6.71
C LYS A 136 19.53 8.05 7.35
N HIS A 137 18.22 8.01 7.60
CA HIS A 137 17.54 6.88 8.22
C HIS A 137 16.89 5.92 7.21
N ARG A 138 16.84 6.29 5.93
CA ARG A 138 16.32 5.48 4.83
C ARG A 138 17.26 4.30 4.54
N ALA A 139 16.72 3.09 4.58
CA ALA A 139 17.38 1.92 3.99
C ALA A 139 16.81 1.63 2.60
N VAL A 140 17.68 1.49 1.60
CA VAL A 140 17.31 1.15 0.22
C VAL A 140 17.58 -0.33 -0.04
N ALA A 141 16.61 -1.05 -0.59
CA ALA A 141 16.75 -2.45 -1.00
C ALA A 141 16.32 -2.62 -2.46
N HIS A 142 17.11 -3.36 -3.23
CA HIS A 142 16.79 -3.71 -4.61
C HIS A 142 16.16 -5.10 -4.65
N ILE A 143 15.03 -5.23 -5.34
CA ILE A 143 14.33 -6.49 -5.57
C ILE A 143 14.34 -6.75 -7.08
N LEU A 144 15.07 -7.80 -7.48
CA LEU A 144 15.12 -8.25 -8.86
C LEU A 144 14.10 -9.35 -9.08
N PHE A 145 13.18 -9.14 -10.03
CA PHE A 145 12.11 -10.09 -10.32
C PHE A 145 12.61 -11.50 -10.65
N PHE A 146 13.78 -11.62 -11.29
CA PHE A 146 14.37 -12.92 -11.67
C PHE A 146 15.07 -13.68 -10.54
N GLN A 147 15.13 -13.12 -9.32
CA GLN A 147 15.79 -13.75 -8.16
C GLN A 147 14.81 -14.21 -7.07
N MET A 148 13.49 -14.12 -7.31
CA MET A 148 12.42 -14.63 -6.43
C MET A 148 11.82 -15.90 -6.99
#